data_AF-A0A9E3QMX7-F1
#
_entry.id   AF-A0A9E3QMX7-F1
#
_cell.length_a   1.000
_cell.length_b   1.000
_cell.length_c   1.000
_cell.angle_alpha   90.00
_cell.angle_beta   90.00
_cell.angle_gamma   90.00
#
_symmetry.space_group_name_H-M   'P 1'
#
loop_
_entity.id
_entity.type
_entity.pdbx_description
1 polymer ?
#
loop_
_entity_poly.entity_id
_entity_poly.type
_entity_poly.pdbx_seq_one_letter_code
_entity_poly.pdbx_strand_id
1 'polypeptide(L)'
;MLRSRALSLALLLGACALVNAAAPAPRPEEPSGHRVFELRTYYTNPGKMDDLHKRFREHTCRLFQKHGMTLVGFWTPIDEKDGKGDKLVPKQA
;
A
#
# COMPACT_ATOMS: atom_id res chain seq x y z
N MET A 1 -24.56 -58.10 -42.93
CA MET A 1 -24.00 -58.38 -41.59
C MET A 1 -23.68 -57.02 -40.96
N LEU A 2 -24.65 -56.36 -40.34
CA LEU A 2 -25.05 -56.54 -38.95
C LEU A 2 -24.07 -55.88 -37.95
N ARG A 3 -24.48 -54.70 -37.49
CA ARG A 3 -24.36 -54.17 -36.11
C ARG A 3 -23.08 -53.42 -35.68
N SER A 4 -23.28 -52.12 -35.53
CA SER A 4 -23.33 -51.48 -34.20
C SER A 4 -22.03 -51.42 -33.38
N ARG A 5 -21.13 -50.49 -33.73
CA ARG A 5 -20.14 -49.94 -32.77
C ARG A 5 -19.90 -48.42 -32.95
N ALA A 6 -20.80 -47.73 -33.64
CA ALA A 6 -20.87 -46.28 -33.61
C ALA A 6 -21.71 -45.85 -32.40
N LEU A 7 -21.12 -45.80 -31.18
CA LEU A 7 -21.60 -44.90 -30.11
C LEU A 7 -20.78 -44.90 -28.81
N SER A 8 -19.84 -45.82 -28.58
CA SER A 8 -19.33 -46.03 -27.21
C SER A 8 -17.95 -45.47 -26.88
N LEU A 9 -17.27 -44.75 -27.78
CA LEU A 9 -15.94 -44.17 -27.47
C LEU A 9 -15.85 -42.63 -27.65
N ALA A 10 -16.87 -41.99 -28.23
CA ALA A 10 -16.94 -40.53 -28.32
C ALA A 10 -17.41 -39.85 -27.02
N LEU A 11 -17.88 -40.62 -26.02
CA LEU A 11 -18.43 -40.06 -24.77
C LEU A 11 -17.42 -39.98 -23.61
N LEU A 12 -16.23 -40.57 -23.73
CA LEU A 12 -15.21 -40.57 -22.65
C LEU A 12 -14.11 -39.49 -22.80
N LEU A 13 -14.02 -38.80 -23.94
CA LEU A 13 -13.15 -37.62 -24.08
C LEU A 13 -13.89 -36.27 -23.93
N GLY A 14 -15.22 -36.24 -24.06
CA GLY A 14 -15.98 -34.98 -24.07
C GLY A 14 -16.40 -34.44 -22.69
N ALA A 15 -16.40 -35.27 -21.65
CA ALA A 15 -16.96 -34.90 -20.35
C ALA A 15 -15.97 -34.22 -19.38
N CYS A 16 -14.66 -34.21 -19.68
CA CYS A 16 -13.66 -33.65 -18.78
C CYS A 16 -13.27 -32.19 -19.10
N ALA A 17 -13.78 -31.62 -20.20
CA ALA A 17 -13.37 -30.30 -20.69
C ALA A 17 -14.36 -29.15 -20.37
N LEU A 18 -15.43 -29.39 -19.59
CA LEU A 18 -16.47 -28.37 -19.33
C LEU A 18 -16.55 -27.88 -17.87
N VAL A 19 -15.55 -28.17 -17.04
CA VAL A 19 -15.48 -27.67 -15.65
C VAL A 19 -14.13 -27.00 -15.40
N ASN A 20 -13.90 -25.79 -15.93
CA ASN A 20 -13.15 -24.76 -15.19
C ASN A 20 -13.12 -23.39 -15.91
N ALA A 21 -14.18 -22.58 -15.79
CA ALA A 21 -14.17 -21.21 -16.31
C ALA A 21 -14.77 -20.19 -15.33
N ALA A 22 -14.59 -20.40 -14.03
CA ALA A 22 -14.92 -19.42 -13.02
C ALA A 22 -13.91 -19.49 -11.86
N ALA A 23 -12.62 -19.31 -12.17
CA ALA A 23 -11.69 -18.94 -11.11
C ALA A 23 -12.06 -17.52 -10.64
N PRO A 24 -12.27 -17.29 -9.34
CA PRO A 24 -12.47 -15.93 -8.84
C PRO A 24 -11.25 -15.09 -9.23
N ALA A 25 -11.47 -13.84 -9.64
CA ALA A 25 -10.39 -12.91 -9.90
C ALA A 25 -9.42 -12.90 -8.71
N PRO A 26 -8.09 -12.82 -8.94
CA PRO A 26 -7.13 -12.74 -7.86
C PRO A 26 -7.53 -11.59 -6.95
N ARG A 27 -7.82 -11.91 -5.68
CA ARG A 27 -8.04 -10.89 -4.66
C ARG A 27 -6.73 -10.11 -4.51
N PRO A 28 -6.78 -8.79 -4.23
CA PRO A 28 -5.60 -8.06 -3.83
C PRO A 28 -4.88 -8.86 -2.75
N GLU A 29 -3.60 -9.17 -2.97
CA GLU A 29 -2.80 -9.82 -1.95
C GLU A 29 -2.72 -8.87 -0.76
N GLU A 30 -3.40 -9.23 0.33
CA GLU A 30 -3.25 -8.53 1.61
C GLU A 30 -1.78 -8.64 2.01
N PRO A 31 -1.09 -7.52 2.30
CA PRO A 31 0.31 -7.57 2.67
C PRO A 31 0.50 -8.57 3.81
N SER A 32 1.36 -9.57 3.59
CA SER A 32 1.63 -10.62 4.57
C SER A 32 2.50 -10.05 5.71
N GLY A 33 1.89 -9.26 6.59
CA GLY A 33 2.55 -8.64 7.74
C GLY A 33 1.78 -7.48 8.34
N HIS A 34 1.89 -7.29 9.66
CA HIS A 34 1.35 -6.10 10.31
C HIS A 34 2.16 -4.87 9.92
N ARG A 35 1.54 -3.87 9.30
CA ARG A 35 2.18 -2.57 9.04
C ARG A 35 2.26 -1.76 10.32
N VAL A 36 3.44 -1.24 10.63
CA VAL A 36 3.65 -0.27 11.70
C VAL A 36 3.74 1.12 11.09
N PHE A 37 3.21 2.11 11.80
CA PHE A 37 3.34 3.52 11.45
C PHE A 37 3.92 4.27 12.63
N GLU A 38 4.81 5.21 12.34
CA GLU A 38 5.36 6.14 13.31
C GLU A 38 4.78 7.54 13.07
N LEU A 39 4.23 8.13 14.12
CA LEU A 39 3.82 9.53 14.15
C LEU A 39 4.83 10.32 15.01
N ARG A 40 5.40 11.38 14.45
CA ARG A 40 6.39 12.22 15.13
C ARG A 40 5.82 13.61 15.33
N THR A 41 6.13 14.25 16.45
CA THR A 41 5.75 15.64 16.71
C THR A 41 7.01 16.45 17.00
N TYR A 42 7.23 17.49 16.20
CA TYR A 42 8.33 18.42 16.36
C TYR A 42 7.80 19.78 16.78
N TYR A 43 8.51 20.42 17.71
CA TYR A 43 8.27 21.80 18.13
C TYR A 43 9.47 22.65 17.72
N THR A 44 9.22 23.82 17.14
CA THR A 44 10.25 24.77 16.75
C THR A 44 10.26 25.98 17.67
N ASN A 45 11.42 26.60 17.79
CA ASN A 45 11.51 27.96 18.33
C ASN A 45 10.71 28.95 17.45
N PRO A 46 10.27 30.10 18.01
CA PRO A 46 9.56 31.11 17.24
C PRO A 46 10.29 31.51 15.95
N GLY A 47 9.56 31.55 14.83
CA GLY A 47 10.09 31.91 13.51
C GLY A 47 10.98 30.86 12.84
N LYS A 48 11.08 29.64 13.38
CA LYS A 48 11.94 28.57 12.84
C LYS A 48 11.22 27.46 12.06
N MET A 49 9.93 27.64 11.80
CA MET A 49 9.13 26.65 11.08
C MET A 49 9.56 26.47 9.62
N ASP A 50 9.87 27.58 8.93
CA ASP A 50 10.35 27.53 7.54
C ASP A 50 11.73 26.85 7.42
N ASP A 51 12.62 27.10 8.37
CA ASP A 51 13.93 26.42 8.47
C ASP A 51 13.74 24.91 8.65
N LEU A 52 12.79 24.49 9.51
CA LEU A 52 12.46 23.08 9.72
C LEU A 52 11.92 22.44 8.44
N HIS A 53 10.98 23.11 7.78
CA HIS A 53 10.42 22.66 6.50
C HIS A 53 11.50 22.52 5.42
N LYS A 54 12.41 23.50 5.31
CA LYS A 54 13.54 23.48 4.39
C LYS A 54 14.44 22.27 4.65
N ARG A 55 14.80 22.02 5.92
CA ARG A 55 15.61 20.86 6.33
C ARG A 55 14.97 19.53 5.91
N PHE A 56 13.66 19.39 6.11
CA PHE A 56 12.97 18.16 5.71
C PHE A 56 12.98 17.97 4.19
N ARG A 57 12.60 19.02 3.43
CA ARG A 57 12.55 18.97 1.96
C ARG A 57 13.92 18.70 1.33
N GLU A 58 14.96 19.37 1.79
CA GLU A 58 16.26 19.37 1.13
C GLU A 58 17.18 18.24 1.60
N HIS A 59 16.96 17.70 2.81
CA HIS A 59 17.90 16.77 3.42
C HIS A 59 17.23 15.54 4.02
N THR A 60 16.30 15.71 4.96
CA THR A 60 15.84 14.60 5.81
C THR A 60 15.00 13.58 5.05
N CYS A 61 14.12 14.01 4.14
CA CYS A 61 13.31 13.08 3.36
C CYS A 61 14.17 12.11 2.55
N ARG A 62 15.24 12.62 1.89
CA ARG A 62 16.19 11.79 1.15
C ARG A 62 16.93 10.81 2.07
N LEU A 63 17.33 11.24 3.27
CA LEU A 63 18.00 10.38 4.24
C LEU A 63 17.08 9.24 4.71
N PHE A 64 15.82 9.54 5.01
CA PHE A 64 14.86 8.53 5.47
C PHE A 64 14.58 7.49 4.38
N GLN A 65 14.38 7.94 3.14
CA GLN A 65 14.22 7.06 1.98
C GLN A 65 15.46 6.19 1.74
N LYS A 66 16.67 6.75 1.90
CA LYS A 66 17.94 5.99 1.79
C LYS A 66 18.00 4.82 2.80
N HIS A 67 17.37 4.97 3.96
CA HIS A 67 17.32 3.94 5.00
C HIS A 67 16.03 3.09 4.96
N GLY A 68 15.29 3.12 3.85
CA GLY A 68 14.14 2.23 3.62
C GLY A 68 12.84 2.68 4.28
N MET A 69 12.78 3.90 4.83
CA MET A 69 11.57 4.43 5.45
C MET A 69 10.61 4.96 4.38
N THR A 70 9.32 4.69 4.55
CA THR A 70 8.23 5.18 3.70
C THR A 70 7.64 6.45 4.30
N LEU A 71 7.77 7.59 3.62
CA LEU A 71 7.12 8.84 4.04
C LEU A 71 5.65 8.83 3.62
N VAL A 72 4.74 9.00 4.58
CA VAL A 72 3.29 9.02 4.32
C VAL A 72 2.78 10.45 4.15
N GLY A 73 3.25 11.37 5.00
CA GLY A 73 2.83 12.77 4.91
C GLY A 73 3.35 13.64 6.05
N PHE A 74 3.05 14.92 5.94
CA PHE A 74 3.43 15.97 6.87
C PHE A 74 2.23 16.88 7.11
N TRP A 75 1.95 17.20 8.38
CA TRP A 75 0.85 18.08 8.77
C TRP A 75 1.34 19.17 9.71
N THR A 76 0.69 20.33 9.65
CA THR A 76 0.86 21.44 10.59
C THR A 76 -0.49 21.78 11.19
N PRO A 77 -0.61 22.07 12.49
CA PRO A 77 -1.86 22.54 13.07
C PRO A 77 -2.32 23.84 12.43
N ILE A 78 -3.63 24.03 12.36
CA ILE A 78 -4.26 25.26 11.84
C ILE A 78 -4.76 26.18 12.97
N ASP A 79 -5.03 25.61 14.15
CA ASP A 79 -5.51 26.33 15.33
C ASP A 79 -4.34 26.72 16.25
N GLU A 80 -4.37 27.94 16.80
CA GLU A 80 -3.32 28.45 17.69
C GLU A 80 -3.14 27.55 18.94
N LYS A 81 -4.24 27.05 19.51
CA LYS A 81 -4.23 26.16 20.68
C LYS A 81 -3.46 24.86 20.45
N ASP A 82 -3.32 24.44 19.19
CA ASP A 82 -2.71 23.17 18.80
C ASP A 82 -1.25 23.34 18.34
N GLY A 83 -0.72 24.57 18.32
CA GLY A 83 0.65 24.87 17.89
C GLY A 83 0.74 25.26 16.40
N LYS A 84 -0.11 26.20 15.98
CA LYS A 84 -0.03 26.73 14.61
C LYS A 84 1.25 27.54 14.44
N GLY A 85 2.04 27.20 13.43
CA GLY A 85 3.28 27.91 13.09
C GLY A 85 4.51 27.49 13.88
N ASP A 86 4.39 26.56 14.84
CA ASP A 86 5.52 26.03 15.62
C ASP A 86 5.58 24.50 15.69
N LYS A 87 4.52 23.79 15.25
CA LYS A 87 4.45 22.31 15.28
C LYS A 87 4.38 21.68 13.90
N LEU A 88 5.26 20.69 13.66
CA LEU A 88 5.24 19.80 12.49
C LEU A 88 4.98 18.35 12.92
N VAL A 89 4.07 17.68 12.23
CA VAL A 89 3.70 16.28 12.50
C VAL A 89 3.94 15.41 11.25
N PRO A 90 5.07 14.70 11.14
CA PRO A 90 5.28 13.71 10.09
C PRO A 90 4.70 12.34 10.43
N LYS A 91 4.25 11.61 9.39
CA LYS A 91 3.92 10.18 9.46
C LYS A 91 4.80 9.39 8.51
N GLN A 92 5.36 8.29 9.00
CA GLN A 92 6.20 7.36 8.24
C GLN A 92 5.88 5.90 8.56
N ALA A 93 6.32 4.98 7.71
CA ALA A 93 6.17 3.53 7.85
C ALA A 93 7.47 2.81 7.49
#